data_AF-A0A1V3RXL1-F1
#
_entry.id   AF-A0A1V3RXL1-F1
#
_cell.length_a   1.000
_cell.length_b   1.000
_cell.length_c   1.000
_cell.angle_alpha   90.00
_cell.angle_beta   90.00
_cell.angle_gamma   90.00
#
_symmetry.space_group_name_H-M   'P 1'
#
loop_
_entity.id
_entity.type
_entity.pdbx_description
1 polymer ?
#
loop_
_entity_poly.entity_id
_entity_poly.type
_entity_poly.pdbx_seq_one_letter_code
_entity_poly.pdbx_strand_id
1 'polypeptide(L)'
;MTKGKTSVPQVWEHYGGDRGYRILRDMTPSELAKRDVDQHAYEAMLARQTAYMSERLAQIREALPSDVKGCVFAKSCKLPDSVIDYHNPSGYIPTEALREYGQFTLLGGRQADESGRIQLKSISGSLPASFGTFALGRTMPVSLGAAAGAAGAISAPVAAGVLIGLVGLLMPSNLGDGSLYTEEQLRSLEQARTRVRLHVEIQADGTLKGYGYNTQARRGWEMIPVVTFQARGEQQVADFGEGVELIWTPAVDPSATLGIPALEAAPQAPHIWIFPPTPAADSIIVNPIYPPEYKDFILVFPADSGVSPLYIVLNLPGDHKYYKAPEKLIAFPDAVRTDRKTRVKGGGALRKRWKTLKGTILEWDSQHGTVEMYNKRGLHLGEYDPTTGEQTKPADKTRSVEP
;
A
#
# COMPACT_ATOMS: atom_id res chain seq x y z
N MET A 1 30.99 -33.98 19.19
CA MET A 1 29.69 -33.64 18.55
C MET A 1 28.57 -33.88 19.56
N THR A 2 28.18 -32.85 20.30
CA THR A 2 27.13 -32.91 21.32
C THR A 2 25.79 -32.52 20.68
N LYS A 3 24.88 -33.50 20.57
CA LYS A 3 23.46 -33.26 20.26
C LYS A 3 22.88 -32.30 21.31
N GLY A 4 22.40 -31.14 20.89
CA GLY A 4 21.68 -30.22 21.77
C GLY A 4 20.44 -30.91 22.32
N LYS A 5 20.33 -30.97 23.65
CA LYS A 5 19.14 -31.46 24.36
C LYS A 5 17.97 -30.55 23.99
N THR A 6 16.91 -31.11 23.38
CA THR A 6 15.60 -30.46 23.26
C THR A 6 15.10 -30.18 24.68
N SER A 7 14.93 -28.92 25.05
CA SER A 7 14.46 -28.58 26.40
C SER A 7 13.00 -29.02 26.54
N VAL A 8 12.72 -29.88 27.51
CA VAL A 8 11.35 -30.29 27.85
C VAL A 8 10.57 -29.04 28.28
N PRO A 9 9.34 -28.82 27.78
CA PRO A 9 8.49 -27.72 28.23
C PRO A 9 8.35 -27.73 29.75
N GLN A 10 8.44 -26.56 30.38
CA GLN A 10 8.41 -26.42 31.83
C GLN A 10 7.09 -25.79 32.29
N VAL A 11 6.62 -26.20 33.46
CA VAL A 11 5.43 -25.65 34.11
C VAL A 11 5.81 -25.11 35.49
N TRP A 12 5.12 -24.05 35.92
CA TRP A 12 5.29 -23.49 37.26
C TRP A 12 4.55 -24.33 38.27
N GLU A 13 5.27 -24.83 39.27
CA GLU A 13 4.68 -25.51 40.41
C GLU A 13 4.81 -24.64 41.66
N HIS A 14 3.73 -24.57 42.42
CA HIS A 14 3.63 -23.77 43.64
C HIS A 14 3.84 -24.62 44.87
N TYR A 15 4.67 -24.13 45.79
CA TYR A 15 4.87 -24.74 47.09
C TYR A 15 4.65 -23.73 48.22
N GLY A 16 3.80 -24.09 49.18
CA GLY A 16 3.53 -23.34 50.42
C GLY A 16 2.35 -22.35 50.36
N GLY A 17 1.74 -22.08 51.53
CA GLY A 17 0.69 -21.07 51.77
C GLY A 17 1.21 -19.63 51.71
N ASP A 18 0.68 -18.68 52.51
CA ASP A 18 0.80 -17.20 52.40
C ASP A 18 2.18 -16.54 52.11
N ARG A 19 3.29 -17.27 52.06
CA ARG A 19 4.57 -16.84 51.45
C ARG A 19 5.17 -17.90 50.51
N GLY A 20 4.35 -18.44 49.62
CA GLY A 20 4.74 -19.52 48.71
C GLY A 20 5.74 -19.06 47.65
N TYR A 21 6.61 -19.98 47.23
CA TYR A 21 7.53 -19.77 46.13
C TYR A 21 7.15 -20.67 44.95
N ARG A 22 7.55 -20.25 43.74
CA ARG A 22 7.32 -20.97 42.49
C ARG A 22 8.63 -21.52 41.97
N ILE A 23 8.63 -22.79 41.57
CA ILE A 23 9.77 -23.42 40.88
C ILE A 23 9.31 -23.86 39.49
N LEU A 24 10.16 -23.65 38.49
CA LEU A 24 10.02 -24.23 37.17
C LEU A 24 10.45 -25.69 37.23
N ARG A 25 9.51 -26.59 36.95
CA ARG A 25 9.83 -28.00 36.73
C ARG A 25 9.47 -28.42 35.31
N ASP A 26 10.15 -29.44 34.82
CA ASP A 26 9.79 -30.05 33.55
C ASP A 26 8.38 -30.66 33.65
N MET A 27 7.62 -30.56 32.56
CA MET A 27 6.30 -31.18 32.46
C MET A 27 6.45 -32.70 32.55
N THR A 28 5.57 -33.32 33.32
CA THR A 28 5.47 -34.78 33.41
C THR A 28 4.97 -35.39 32.09
N PRO A 29 5.22 -36.68 31.82
CA PRO A 29 4.74 -37.33 30.61
C PRO A 29 3.22 -37.23 30.39
N SER A 30 2.44 -37.24 31.47
CA SER A 30 0.98 -37.07 31.43
C SER A 30 0.55 -35.64 31.10
N GLU A 31 1.26 -34.63 31.60
CA GLU A 31 1.01 -33.22 31.26
C GLU A 31 1.41 -32.91 29.81
N LEU A 32 2.49 -33.53 29.31
CA LEU A 32 2.88 -33.43 27.90
C LEU A 32 1.84 -34.08 26.99
N ALA A 33 1.38 -35.29 27.31
CA ALA A 33 0.33 -35.97 26.56
C ALA A 33 -0.98 -35.16 26.54
N LYS A 34 -1.36 -34.55 27.68
CA LYS A 34 -2.53 -33.68 27.75
C LYS A 34 -2.37 -32.44 26.87
N ARG A 35 -1.20 -31.81 26.90
CA ARG A 35 -0.89 -30.65 26.05
C ARG A 35 -0.92 -30.98 24.56
N ASP A 36 -0.37 -32.12 24.17
CA ASP A 36 -0.38 -32.55 22.77
C ASP A 36 -1.81 -32.81 22.29
N VAL A 37 -2.65 -33.43 23.13
CA VAL A 37 -4.08 -33.63 22.86
C VAL A 37 -4.81 -32.29 22.74
N ASP A 38 -4.58 -31.35 23.67
CA ASP A 38 -5.21 -30.02 23.65
C ASP A 38 -4.77 -29.21 22.41
N GLN A 39 -3.50 -29.33 22.02
CA GLN A 39 -2.96 -28.67 20.83
C GLN A 39 -3.53 -29.26 19.54
N HIS A 40 -3.64 -30.60 19.44
CA HIS A 40 -4.30 -31.24 18.30
C HIS A 40 -5.80 -30.87 18.24
N ALA A 41 -6.47 -30.76 19.39
CA ALA A 41 -7.87 -30.32 19.45
C ALA A 41 -8.03 -28.86 18.98
N TYR A 42 -7.08 -27.99 19.33
CA TYR A 42 -7.04 -26.59 18.90
C TYR A 42 -6.76 -26.47 17.39
N GLU A 43 -5.79 -27.22 16.86
CA GLU A 43 -5.47 -27.25 15.43
C GLU A 43 -6.65 -27.82 14.61
N ALA A 44 -7.33 -28.86 15.10
CA ALA A 44 -8.54 -29.40 14.48
C ALA A 44 -9.73 -28.42 14.55
N MET A 45 -9.83 -27.60 15.61
CA MET A 45 -10.81 -26.52 15.70
C MET A 45 -10.54 -25.44 14.64
N LEU A 46 -9.30 -24.96 14.53
CA LEU A 46 -8.89 -23.97 13.53
C LEU A 46 -9.09 -24.48 12.09
N ALA A 47 -8.78 -25.75 11.82
CA ALA A 47 -9.02 -26.37 10.53
C ALA A 47 -10.51 -26.40 10.18
N ARG A 48 -11.38 -26.76 11.15
CA ARG A 48 -12.84 -26.71 10.97
C ARG A 48 -13.36 -25.29 10.77
N GLN A 49 -12.85 -24.31 11.50
CA GLN A 49 -13.24 -22.92 11.34
C GLN A 49 -12.80 -22.36 9.99
N THR A 50 -11.61 -22.73 9.52
CA THR A 50 -11.10 -22.36 8.19
C THR A 50 -11.93 -23.00 7.10
N ALA A 51 -12.24 -24.31 7.21
CA ALA A 51 -13.09 -25.03 6.26
C ALA A 51 -14.52 -24.44 6.22
N TYR A 52 -15.12 -24.16 7.38
CA TYR A 52 -16.42 -23.51 7.48
C TYR A 52 -16.41 -22.11 6.85
N MET A 53 -15.37 -21.31 7.09
CA MET A 53 -15.24 -19.98 6.49
C MET A 53 -15.01 -20.06 4.98
N SER A 54 -14.24 -21.02 4.49
CA SER A 54 -14.03 -21.24 3.05
C SER A 54 -15.30 -21.74 2.37
N GLU A 55 -16.04 -22.67 2.98
CA GLU A 55 -17.32 -23.15 2.48
C GLU A 55 -18.37 -22.03 2.52
N ARG A 56 -18.40 -21.22 3.58
CA ARG A 56 -19.29 -20.05 3.66
C ARG A 56 -18.96 -19.00 2.61
N LEU A 57 -17.67 -18.77 2.32
CA LEU A 57 -17.24 -17.90 1.23
C LEU A 57 -17.61 -18.47 -0.15
N ALA A 58 -17.48 -19.79 -0.34
CA ALA A 58 -17.90 -20.48 -1.55
C ALA A 58 -19.42 -20.43 -1.73
N GLN A 59 -20.20 -20.66 -0.68
CA GLN A 59 -21.66 -20.55 -0.69
C GLN A 59 -22.12 -19.10 -0.93
N ILE A 60 -21.44 -18.08 -0.38
CA ILE A 60 -21.70 -16.68 -0.73
C ILE A 60 -21.41 -16.44 -2.22
N ARG A 61 -20.38 -17.09 -2.77
CA ARG A 61 -20.04 -17.00 -4.20
C ARG A 61 -21.05 -17.72 -5.09
N GLU A 62 -21.64 -18.83 -4.63
CA GLU A 62 -22.65 -19.61 -5.35
C GLU A 62 -24.08 -19.07 -5.19
N ALA A 63 -24.42 -18.49 -4.03
CA ALA A 63 -25.76 -17.95 -3.73
C ALA A 63 -26.02 -16.56 -4.34
N LEU A 64 -24.97 -15.90 -4.85
CA LEU A 64 -25.11 -14.73 -5.69
C LEU A 64 -25.13 -15.20 -7.16
N PRO A 65 -26.18 -14.88 -7.94
CA PRO A 65 -26.22 -15.29 -9.33
C PRO A 65 -24.93 -14.84 -10.03
N SER A 66 -24.26 -15.81 -10.66
CA SER A 66 -23.06 -15.67 -11.51
C SER A 66 -23.33 -14.91 -12.82
N ASP A 67 -24.39 -14.10 -12.85
CA ASP A 67 -24.94 -13.45 -14.04
C ASP A 67 -24.88 -11.92 -13.96
N VAL A 68 -23.95 -11.36 -13.17
CA VAL A 68 -23.62 -9.94 -13.36
C VAL A 68 -22.66 -9.87 -14.54
N LYS A 69 -23.21 -9.64 -15.74
CA LYS A 69 -22.57 -8.91 -16.84
C LYS A 69 -22.13 -7.53 -16.33
N GLY A 70 -21.15 -7.51 -15.43
CA GLY A 70 -20.66 -6.31 -14.77
C GLY A 70 -19.47 -5.82 -15.57
N CYS A 71 -19.63 -4.69 -16.22
CA CYS A 71 -18.51 -4.03 -16.88
C CYS A 71 -17.38 -3.78 -15.87
N VAL A 72 -16.15 -3.78 -16.35
CA VAL A 72 -14.95 -3.38 -15.59
C VAL A 72 -14.21 -2.28 -16.33
N PHE A 73 -13.52 -1.42 -15.61
CA PHE A 73 -12.75 -0.34 -16.21
C PHE A 73 -11.47 -0.87 -16.86
N ALA A 74 -10.77 -1.74 -16.14
CA ALA A 74 -9.56 -2.41 -16.61
C ALA A 74 -9.54 -3.86 -16.11
N LYS A 75 -9.05 -4.76 -16.96
CA LYS A 75 -8.79 -6.19 -16.69
C LYS A 75 -7.57 -6.65 -17.48
N SER A 76 -7.04 -7.81 -17.13
CA SER A 76 -5.97 -8.43 -17.90
C SER A 76 -6.46 -8.81 -19.30
N CYS A 77 -5.67 -8.47 -20.33
CA CYS A 77 -5.91 -8.86 -21.72
C CYS A 77 -5.63 -10.35 -21.98
N LYS A 78 -5.10 -11.08 -20.99
CA LYS A 78 -4.92 -12.54 -21.04
C LYS A 78 -6.18 -13.32 -20.68
N LEU A 79 -7.19 -12.65 -20.14
CA LEU A 79 -8.48 -13.27 -19.90
C LEU A 79 -9.22 -13.47 -21.23
N PRO A 80 -10.00 -14.55 -21.38
CA PRO A 80 -10.87 -14.72 -22.54
C PRO A 80 -11.85 -13.55 -22.72
N ASP A 81 -12.39 -13.44 -23.93
CA ASP A 81 -13.40 -12.45 -24.27
C ASP A 81 -14.59 -12.51 -23.31
N SER A 82 -15.06 -11.34 -22.90
CA SER A 82 -16.17 -11.15 -21.96
C SER A 82 -15.92 -11.68 -20.53
N VAL A 83 -14.78 -12.32 -20.25
CA VAL A 83 -14.43 -12.85 -18.93
C VAL A 83 -13.64 -11.81 -18.13
N ILE A 84 -14.18 -11.35 -17.00
CA ILE A 84 -13.52 -10.33 -16.16
C ILE A 84 -12.68 -10.89 -15.01
N ASP A 85 -12.78 -12.20 -14.76
CA ASP A 85 -12.24 -12.89 -13.61
C ASP A 85 -11.42 -14.12 -14.02
N TYR A 86 -10.34 -14.40 -13.33
CA TYR A 86 -9.67 -15.69 -13.38
C TYR A 86 -10.56 -16.76 -12.74
N HIS A 87 -10.95 -17.75 -13.53
CA HIS A 87 -11.67 -18.92 -13.06
C HIS A 87 -10.72 -20.11 -13.04
N ASN A 88 -10.31 -20.54 -11.85
CA ASN A 88 -9.71 -21.85 -11.68
C ASN A 88 -10.21 -22.52 -10.39
N PRO A 89 -10.16 -23.86 -10.33
CA PRO A 89 -10.66 -24.61 -9.18
C PRO A 89 -9.91 -24.31 -7.87
N SER A 90 -8.66 -23.84 -7.94
CA SER A 90 -7.84 -23.53 -6.77
C SER A 90 -8.01 -22.09 -6.24
N GLY A 91 -8.76 -21.24 -6.93
CA GLY A 91 -8.84 -19.80 -6.63
C GLY A 91 -7.55 -19.00 -6.90
N TYR A 92 -6.58 -19.59 -7.61
CA TYR A 92 -5.32 -18.95 -7.97
C TYR A 92 -5.53 -17.74 -8.89
N ILE A 93 -4.77 -16.67 -8.69
CA ILE A 93 -4.74 -15.51 -9.57
C ILE A 93 -3.26 -15.29 -9.91
N PRO A 94 -2.85 -15.25 -11.19
CA PRO A 94 -1.46 -15.09 -11.56
C PRO A 94 -0.94 -13.70 -11.19
N THR A 95 0.34 -13.63 -10.81
CA THR A 95 1.06 -12.35 -10.77
C THR A 95 1.40 -11.94 -12.20
N GLU A 96 1.05 -10.73 -12.59
CA GLU A 96 1.19 -10.26 -13.97
C GLU A 96 1.87 -8.91 -14.04
N ALA A 97 2.48 -8.60 -15.18
CA ALA A 97 3.01 -7.26 -15.40
C ALA A 97 1.85 -6.27 -15.67
N LEU A 98 1.98 -5.01 -15.25
CA LEU A 98 0.96 -3.99 -15.49
C LEU A 98 0.58 -3.82 -16.97
N ARG A 99 1.54 -4.02 -17.88
CA ARG A 99 1.29 -3.94 -19.34
C ARG A 99 0.18 -4.88 -19.84
N GLU A 100 -0.12 -5.95 -19.11
CA GLU A 100 -1.19 -6.88 -19.46
C GLU A 100 -2.58 -6.27 -19.18
N TYR A 101 -2.67 -5.17 -18.42
CA TYR A 101 -3.91 -4.45 -18.12
C TYR A 101 -4.11 -3.19 -18.99
N GLY A 102 -3.02 -2.66 -19.57
CA GLY A 102 -3.06 -1.45 -20.37
C GLY A 102 -1.71 -0.74 -20.47
N GLN A 103 -1.70 0.40 -21.15
CA GLN A 103 -0.52 1.26 -21.27
C GLN A 103 -0.42 2.18 -20.06
N PHE A 104 0.71 2.09 -19.36
CA PHE A 104 0.98 2.91 -18.17
C PHE A 104 1.95 4.05 -18.49
N THR A 105 1.57 5.25 -18.10
CA THR A 105 2.39 6.46 -18.17
C THR A 105 2.59 7.02 -16.78
N LEU A 106 3.84 7.34 -16.43
CA LEU A 106 4.18 7.95 -15.16
C LEU A 106 4.60 9.39 -15.42
N LEU A 107 3.94 10.32 -14.73
CA LEU A 107 4.21 11.75 -14.83
C LEU A 107 4.71 12.28 -13.48
N GLY A 108 5.56 13.29 -13.53
CA GLY A 108 6.00 13.99 -12.32
C GLY A 108 6.31 15.46 -12.56
N GLY A 109 6.34 16.21 -11.47
CA GLY A 109 6.69 17.64 -11.47
C GLY A 109 7.56 17.99 -10.27
N ARG A 110 8.39 19.02 -10.43
CA ARG A 110 9.39 19.46 -9.43
C ARG A 110 9.14 20.84 -8.86
N GLN A 111 8.33 21.64 -9.53
CA GLN A 111 8.12 23.03 -9.20
C GLN A 111 6.67 23.40 -9.41
N ALA A 112 6.15 24.22 -8.50
CA ALA A 112 4.88 24.90 -8.67
C ALA A 112 5.13 26.26 -9.34
N ASP A 113 4.26 26.63 -10.28
CA ASP A 113 4.24 27.97 -10.87
C ASP A 113 3.73 29.02 -9.85
N GLU A 114 3.67 30.28 -10.27
CA GLU A 114 3.18 31.40 -9.44
C GLU A 114 1.72 31.22 -8.99
N SER A 115 0.95 30.39 -9.70
CA SER A 115 -0.43 30.03 -9.34
C SER A 115 -0.51 28.79 -8.44
N GLY A 116 0.63 28.24 -7.99
CA GLY A 116 0.70 27.06 -7.14
C GLY A 116 0.47 25.74 -7.89
N ARG A 117 0.52 25.74 -9.23
CA ARG A 117 0.30 24.53 -10.04
C ARG A 117 1.59 23.86 -10.42
N ILE A 118 1.62 22.54 -10.31
CA ILE A 118 2.77 21.72 -10.65
C ILE A 118 2.54 21.14 -12.04
N GLN A 119 3.22 21.69 -13.04
CA GLN A 119 3.17 21.15 -14.40
C GLN A 119 3.76 19.74 -14.42
N LEU A 120 2.99 18.77 -14.94
CA LEU A 120 3.43 17.39 -15.04
C LEU A 120 4.17 17.15 -16.35
N LYS A 121 5.31 16.45 -16.25
CA LYS A 121 6.14 16.01 -17.37
C LYS A 121 6.31 14.49 -17.33
N SER A 122 6.56 13.87 -18.48
CA SER A 122 6.69 12.40 -18.58
C SER A 122 7.98 11.90 -17.94
N ILE A 123 7.87 10.96 -17.00
CA ILE A 123 8.97 10.17 -16.45
C ILE A 123 9.17 8.92 -17.30
N SER A 124 8.08 8.24 -17.66
CA SER A 124 8.11 7.02 -18.47
C SER A 124 6.77 6.76 -19.14
N GLY A 125 6.78 6.02 -20.25
CA GLY A 125 5.58 5.75 -21.03
C GLY A 125 5.15 6.99 -21.82
N SER A 126 4.07 6.83 -22.57
CA SER A 126 3.51 7.89 -23.40
C SER A 126 2.01 7.74 -23.48
N LEU A 127 1.30 8.85 -23.32
CA LEU A 127 -0.09 8.96 -23.74
C LEU A 127 -0.14 9.51 -25.18
N PRO A 128 -1.18 9.17 -25.95
CA PRO A 128 -1.46 9.84 -27.22
C PRO A 128 -1.49 11.36 -27.06
N ALA A 129 -1.01 12.11 -28.05
CA ALA A 129 -0.96 13.57 -27.99
C ALA A 129 -2.34 14.21 -27.82
N SER A 130 -3.42 13.53 -28.25
CA SER A 130 -4.80 13.95 -28.03
C SER A 130 -5.16 14.19 -26.56
N PHE A 131 -4.45 13.57 -25.61
CA PHE A 131 -4.63 13.83 -24.19
C PHE A 131 -4.14 15.21 -23.74
N GLY A 132 -3.39 15.95 -24.56
CA GLY A 132 -2.88 17.28 -24.20
C GLY A 132 -1.91 17.23 -23.01
N THR A 133 -2.05 18.16 -22.06
CA THR A 133 -1.16 18.25 -20.89
C THR A 133 -1.93 18.35 -19.57
N PHE A 134 -1.22 18.04 -18.49
CA PHE A 134 -1.77 17.98 -17.14
C PHE A 134 -0.93 18.78 -16.15
N ALA A 135 -1.59 19.45 -15.21
CA ALA A 135 -0.96 20.08 -14.06
C ALA A 135 -1.69 19.71 -12.77
N LEU A 136 -0.97 19.52 -11.67
CA LEU A 136 -1.59 19.35 -10.35
C LEU A 136 -1.82 20.71 -9.71
N GLY A 137 -3.04 20.95 -9.24
CA GLY A 137 -3.39 22.08 -8.39
C GLY A 137 -3.43 21.67 -6.92
N ARG A 138 -2.95 22.56 -6.03
CA ARG A 138 -3.14 22.42 -4.59
C ARG A 138 -3.81 23.67 -4.03
N THR A 139 -4.99 23.52 -3.47
CA THR A 139 -5.63 24.53 -2.63
C THR A 139 -5.18 24.32 -1.18
N MET A 140 -3.97 24.75 -0.84
CA MET A 140 -3.52 24.84 0.56
C MET A 140 -3.53 26.31 1.01
N PRO A 141 -3.95 26.64 2.24
CA PRO A 141 -3.58 27.91 2.83
C PRO A 141 -2.05 27.96 2.86
N VAL A 142 -1.48 29.03 2.31
CA VAL A 142 -0.04 29.21 2.12
C VAL A 142 0.67 28.99 3.45
N SER A 143 1.42 27.89 3.52
CA SER A 143 2.52 27.72 4.45
C SER A 143 3.60 26.92 3.73
N LEU A 144 4.20 27.54 2.72
CA LEU A 144 5.56 27.25 2.30
C LEU A 144 6.49 27.64 3.45
N GLY A 145 6.45 26.85 4.53
CA GLY A 145 7.48 26.85 5.55
C GLY A 145 8.75 26.33 4.90
N ALA A 146 9.60 27.27 4.48
CA ALA A 146 10.98 27.11 4.07
C ALA A 146 11.56 25.68 4.21
N ALA A 147 11.62 24.96 3.09
CA ALA A 147 12.61 23.90 2.90
C ALA A 147 13.96 24.47 2.44
N ALA A 148 14.29 25.70 2.88
CA ALA A 148 15.62 26.27 2.77
C ALA A 148 16.34 26.03 4.10
N GLY A 149 17.16 24.98 4.17
CA GLY A 149 18.10 24.80 5.27
C GLY A 149 18.23 23.37 5.81
N ALA A 150 18.89 22.50 5.07
CA ALA A 150 19.70 21.44 5.67
C ALA A 150 20.93 21.20 4.79
N ALA A 151 21.89 22.11 4.90
CA ALA A 151 23.25 21.87 4.42
C ALA A 151 23.88 20.75 5.27
N GLY A 152 23.81 19.52 4.76
CA GLY A 152 24.60 18.39 5.20
C GLY A 152 25.23 17.77 3.96
N ALA A 153 26.54 17.95 3.79
CA ALA A 153 27.27 17.52 2.62
C ALA A 153 27.12 16.01 2.38
N ILE A 154 26.41 15.65 1.31
CA ILE A 154 26.53 14.36 0.65
C ILE A 154 26.94 14.68 -0.77
N SER A 155 28.20 14.41 -1.10
CA SER A 155 28.74 14.53 -2.45
C SER A 155 28.14 13.42 -3.33
N ALA A 156 26.95 13.65 -3.85
CA ALA A 156 26.41 12.99 -5.02
C ALA A 156 25.90 14.10 -5.97
N PRO A 157 25.99 13.93 -7.29
CA PRO A 157 25.57 14.97 -8.22
C PRO A 157 24.04 15.10 -8.21
N VAL A 158 23.49 15.87 -7.27
CA VAL A 158 22.06 16.24 -7.26
C VAL A 158 21.88 17.43 -8.20
N ALA A 159 21.94 17.17 -9.50
CA ALA A 159 21.58 18.17 -10.52
C ALA A 159 20.07 18.12 -10.88
N ALA A 160 19.28 17.23 -10.26
CA ALA A 160 17.87 17.07 -10.54
C ALA A 160 17.06 17.26 -9.25
N GLY A 161 16.27 18.34 -9.17
CA GLY A 161 15.44 18.66 -8.00
C GLY A 161 14.47 17.54 -7.59
N VAL A 162 14.05 17.55 -6.32
CA VAL A 162 13.13 16.55 -5.76
C VAL A 162 11.76 16.64 -6.44
N LEU A 163 11.16 15.49 -6.80
CA LEU A 163 9.78 15.43 -7.29
C LEU A 163 8.81 15.87 -6.17
N ILE A 164 7.92 16.81 -6.49
CA ILE A 164 6.91 17.32 -5.57
C ILE A 164 5.47 16.95 -5.99
N GLY A 165 5.32 16.21 -7.08
CA GLY A 165 4.07 15.60 -7.51
C GLY A 165 4.36 14.40 -8.39
N LEU A 166 3.63 13.29 -8.16
CA LEU A 166 3.74 12.05 -8.92
C LEU A 166 2.33 11.57 -9.28
N VAL A 167 2.12 11.27 -10.56
CA VAL A 167 0.84 10.78 -11.09
C VAL A 167 1.09 9.58 -12.00
N GLY A 168 0.43 8.46 -11.69
CA GLY A 168 0.38 7.30 -12.58
C GLY A 168 -0.93 7.30 -13.36
N LEU A 169 -0.85 7.13 -14.68
CA LEU A 169 -1.99 7.06 -15.59
C LEU A 169 -1.97 5.72 -16.31
N LEU A 170 -3.04 4.95 -16.18
CA LEU A 170 -3.24 3.69 -16.90
C LEU A 170 -4.36 3.89 -17.92
N MET A 171 -4.01 3.79 -19.20
CA MET A 171 -4.98 3.65 -20.28
C MET A 171 -5.27 2.14 -20.45
N PRO A 172 -6.50 1.68 -20.14
CA PRO A 172 -6.83 0.26 -20.25
C PRO A 172 -6.63 -0.27 -21.66
N SER A 173 -6.28 -1.55 -21.79
CA SER A 173 -6.27 -2.24 -23.08
C SER A 173 -7.67 -2.19 -23.70
N ASN A 174 -7.77 -1.74 -24.95
CA ASN A 174 -9.03 -1.85 -25.69
C ASN A 174 -9.21 -3.31 -26.16
N LEU A 175 -10.13 -4.03 -25.51
CA LEU A 175 -10.37 -5.44 -25.79
C LEU A 175 -11.46 -5.68 -26.83
N GLY A 176 -12.36 -4.71 -27.06
CA GLY A 176 -13.50 -4.86 -27.97
C GLY A 176 -14.47 -6.01 -27.61
N ASP A 177 -14.35 -6.58 -26.41
CA ASP A 177 -15.01 -7.84 -26.00
C ASP A 177 -16.31 -7.62 -25.20
N GLY A 178 -16.78 -6.37 -25.11
CA GLY A 178 -18.00 -5.97 -24.39
C GLY A 178 -17.92 -6.09 -22.87
N SER A 179 -16.76 -6.42 -22.29
CA SER A 179 -16.60 -6.51 -20.83
C SER A 179 -16.20 -5.20 -20.16
N LEU A 180 -15.84 -4.19 -20.96
CA LEU A 180 -15.42 -2.89 -20.46
C LEU A 180 -16.59 -1.90 -20.41
N TYR A 181 -16.56 -0.97 -19.46
CA TYR A 181 -17.54 0.11 -19.43
C TYR A 181 -17.44 0.97 -20.70
N THR A 182 -18.59 1.41 -21.20
CA THR A 182 -18.62 2.49 -22.19
C THR A 182 -18.34 3.83 -21.51
N GLU A 183 -17.90 4.82 -22.28
CA GLU A 183 -17.68 6.17 -21.74
C GLU A 183 -18.96 6.80 -21.19
N GLU A 184 -20.09 6.57 -21.86
CA GLU A 184 -21.41 7.03 -21.43
C GLU A 184 -21.81 6.42 -20.09
N GLN A 185 -21.57 5.12 -19.90
CA GLN A 185 -21.79 4.47 -18.61
C GLN A 185 -20.96 5.13 -17.52
N LEU A 186 -19.65 5.32 -17.74
CA LEU A 186 -18.76 5.91 -16.74
C LEU A 186 -19.21 7.32 -16.32
N ARG A 187 -19.69 8.15 -17.25
CA ARG A 187 -20.19 9.51 -16.93
C ARG A 187 -21.37 9.53 -15.97
N SER A 188 -22.17 8.45 -15.97
CA SER A 188 -23.35 8.33 -15.12
C SER A 188 -23.08 7.69 -13.75
N LEU A 189 -21.85 7.22 -13.52
CA LEU A 189 -21.48 6.45 -12.33
C LEU A 189 -20.67 7.31 -11.36
N GLU A 190 -20.95 7.19 -10.06
CA GLU A 190 -20.11 7.75 -9.01
C GLU A 190 -18.90 6.85 -8.71
N GLN A 191 -19.05 5.55 -8.91
CA GLN A 191 -18.02 4.54 -8.73
C GLN A 191 -18.13 3.49 -9.84
N ALA A 192 -16.99 2.98 -10.28
CA ALA A 192 -16.93 1.91 -11.26
C ALA A 192 -15.95 0.81 -10.84
N ARG A 193 -16.26 -0.40 -11.30
CA ARG A 193 -15.48 -1.60 -10.98
C ARG A 193 -14.17 -1.61 -11.76
N THR A 194 -13.05 -1.95 -11.14
CA THR A 194 -11.76 -2.24 -11.81
C THR A 194 -11.18 -3.55 -11.29
N ARG A 195 -10.41 -4.27 -12.12
CA ARG A 195 -9.66 -5.48 -11.72
C ARG A 195 -8.23 -5.21 -11.30
N VAL A 196 -7.79 -3.95 -11.37
CA VAL A 196 -6.44 -3.54 -10.98
C VAL A 196 -6.50 -2.23 -10.19
N ARG A 197 -5.73 -2.18 -9.10
CA ARG A 197 -5.44 -0.96 -8.34
C ARG A 197 -3.94 -0.84 -8.13
N LEU A 198 -3.42 0.34 -8.39
CA LEU A 198 -2.01 0.66 -8.46
C LEU A 198 -1.60 1.59 -7.33
N HIS A 199 -0.37 1.40 -6.87
CA HIS A 199 0.30 2.30 -5.98
C HIS A 199 1.67 2.66 -6.55
N VAL A 200 2.00 3.94 -6.50
CA VAL A 200 3.32 4.46 -6.83
C VAL A 200 3.74 5.42 -5.72
N GLU A 201 5.00 5.41 -5.33
CA GLU A 201 5.56 6.30 -4.31
C GLU A 201 6.98 6.74 -4.63
N ILE A 202 7.32 7.95 -4.16
CA ILE A 202 8.70 8.46 -4.15
C ILE A 202 9.33 8.02 -2.84
N GLN A 203 10.41 7.25 -2.92
CA GLN A 203 11.17 6.83 -1.75
C GLN A 203 12.07 7.95 -1.22
N ALA A 204 12.55 7.80 0.01
CA ALA A 204 13.36 8.82 0.67
C ALA A 204 14.69 9.11 -0.05
N ASP A 205 15.19 8.17 -0.86
CA ASP A 205 16.38 8.33 -1.71
C ASP A 205 16.07 8.92 -3.10
N GLY A 206 14.81 9.30 -3.36
CA GLY A 206 14.34 9.84 -4.63
C GLY A 206 14.03 8.78 -5.69
N THR A 207 14.24 7.48 -5.39
CA THR A 207 13.82 6.40 -6.29
C THR A 207 12.31 6.21 -6.26
N LEU A 208 11.79 5.52 -7.28
CA LEU A 208 10.36 5.27 -7.40
C LEU A 208 10.06 3.80 -7.07
N LYS A 209 9.05 3.57 -6.24
CA LYS A 209 8.48 2.25 -5.98
C LYS A 209 7.08 2.19 -6.57
N GLY A 210 6.74 1.07 -7.19
CA GLY A 210 5.41 0.84 -7.76
C GLY A 210 5.01 -0.63 -7.74
N TYR A 211 3.76 -0.90 -7.42
CA TYR A 211 3.15 -2.22 -7.41
C TYR A 211 1.63 -2.06 -7.54
N GLY A 212 0.91 -3.15 -7.79
CA GLY A 212 -0.55 -3.13 -7.76
C GLY A 212 -1.13 -4.46 -7.29
N TYR A 213 -2.43 -4.45 -7.08
CA TYR A 213 -3.19 -5.63 -6.70
C TYR A 213 -4.30 -5.91 -7.70
N ASN A 214 -4.49 -7.19 -7.99
CA ASN A 214 -5.72 -7.66 -8.60
C ASN A 214 -6.85 -7.63 -7.55
N THR A 215 -8.00 -7.09 -7.91
CA THR A 215 -9.11 -6.84 -6.96
C THR A 215 -10.15 -7.96 -6.91
N GLN A 216 -10.10 -8.93 -7.83
CA GLN A 216 -11.14 -9.95 -8.01
C GLN A 216 -11.50 -10.69 -6.72
N ALA A 217 -10.49 -11.06 -5.93
CA ALA A 217 -10.71 -11.82 -4.69
C ALA A 217 -11.14 -10.95 -3.49
N ARG A 218 -11.17 -9.61 -3.64
CA ARG A 218 -11.55 -8.67 -2.58
C ARG A 218 -12.53 -7.62 -3.11
N ARG A 219 -13.83 -7.91 -2.99
CA ARG A 219 -14.90 -6.98 -3.44
C ARG A 219 -14.81 -5.57 -2.86
N GLY A 220 -14.37 -5.43 -1.61
CA GLY A 220 -14.14 -4.11 -1.01
C GLY A 220 -13.05 -3.27 -1.69
N TRP A 221 -12.28 -3.86 -2.61
CA TRP A 221 -11.22 -3.18 -3.37
C TRP A 221 -11.63 -2.89 -4.81
N GLU A 222 -12.73 -3.46 -5.32
CA GLU A 222 -13.00 -3.43 -6.77
C GLU A 222 -13.68 -2.15 -7.24
N MET A 223 -14.40 -1.44 -6.37
CA MET A 223 -15.10 -0.20 -6.71
C MET A 223 -14.24 1.00 -6.34
N ILE A 224 -13.98 1.88 -7.32
CA ILE A 224 -13.25 3.14 -7.11
C ILE A 224 -14.05 4.32 -7.66
N PRO A 225 -13.84 5.54 -7.15
CA PRO A 225 -14.62 6.69 -7.58
C PRO A 225 -14.34 7.08 -9.02
N VAL A 226 -15.37 7.53 -9.71
CA VAL A 226 -15.28 8.12 -11.04
C VAL A 226 -15.30 9.63 -10.89
N VAL A 227 -14.30 10.30 -11.47
CA VAL A 227 -14.14 11.75 -11.44
C VAL A 227 -14.18 12.25 -12.87
N THR A 228 -15.11 13.16 -13.14
CA THR A 228 -15.26 13.78 -14.47
C THR A 228 -14.69 15.18 -14.44
N PHE A 229 -13.91 15.56 -15.45
CA PHE A 229 -13.47 16.94 -15.63
C PHE A 229 -14.66 17.88 -15.80
N GLN A 230 -14.62 18.98 -15.06
CA GLN A 230 -15.62 20.06 -15.11
C GLN A 230 -14.97 21.35 -15.59
N ALA A 231 -15.72 22.12 -16.37
CA ALA A 231 -15.28 23.45 -16.77
C ALA A 231 -15.33 24.40 -15.56
N ARG A 232 -14.19 25.03 -15.24
CA ARG A 232 -14.07 26.08 -14.24
C ARG A 232 -13.39 27.29 -14.88
N GLY A 233 -14.20 28.23 -15.36
CA GLY A 233 -13.72 29.31 -16.23
C GLY A 233 -13.21 28.72 -17.55
N GLU A 234 -11.98 29.05 -17.93
CA GLU A 234 -11.31 28.53 -19.13
C GLU A 234 -10.62 27.18 -18.91
N GLN A 235 -10.71 26.61 -17.70
CA GLN A 235 -9.97 25.42 -17.31
C GLN A 235 -10.86 24.19 -17.23
N GLN A 236 -10.29 23.02 -17.47
CA GLN A 236 -10.91 21.73 -17.17
C GLN A 236 -10.28 21.18 -15.90
N VAL A 237 -11.09 20.99 -14.85
CA VAL A 237 -10.63 20.63 -13.52
C VAL A 237 -11.30 19.34 -13.06
N ALA A 238 -10.49 18.38 -12.62
CA ALA A 238 -10.92 17.20 -11.89
C ALA A 238 -10.52 17.37 -10.42
N ASP A 239 -11.52 17.40 -9.54
CA ASP A 239 -11.35 17.55 -8.09
C ASP A 239 -11.38 16.16 -7.44
N PHE A 240 -10.33 15.82 -6.70
CA PHE A 240 -10.20 14.55 -5.98
C PHE A 240 -10.49 14.66 -4.49
N GLY A 241 -10.93 15.85 -4.04
CA GLY A 241 -11.09 16.19 -2.63
C GLY A 241 -9.77 16.57 -1.96
N GLU A 242 -9.86 16.94 -0.68
CA GLU A 242 -8.70 17.35 0.15
C GLU A 242 -7.83 18.47 -0.45
N GLY A 243 -8.41 19.29 -1.33
CA GLY A 243 -7.72 20.37 -2.01
C GLY A 243 -6.74 19.92 -3.10
N VAL A 244 -6.86 18.67 -3.57
CA VAL A 244 -6.07 18.12 -4.67
C VAL A 244 -6.89 18.15 -5.96
N GLU A 245 -6.35 18.83 -6.97
CA GLU A 245 -7.00 18.96 -8.27
C GLU A 245 -6.03 18.57 -9.39
N LEU A 246 -6.56 18.03 -10.49
CA LEU A 246 -5.85 17.91 -11.75
C LEU A 246 -6.47 18.86 -12.75
N ILE A 247 -5.64 19.71 -13.34
CA ILE A 247 -6.00 20.61 -14.42
C ILE A 247 -5.60 19.94 -15.72
N TRP A 248 -6.54 19.84 -16.64
CA TRP A 248 -6.32 19.33 -17.98
C TRP A 248 -6.37 20.47 -18.99
N THR A 249 -5.35 20.50 -19.85
CA THR A 249 -5.30 21.39 -21.00
C THR A 249 -5.41 20.53 -22.25
N PRO A 250 -6.52 20.59 -23.00
CA PRO A 250 -6.71 19.79 -24.20
C PRO A 250 -5.64 20.11 -25.25
N ALA A 251 -5.34 19.14 -26.11
CA ALA A 251 -4.43 19.37 -27.22
C ALA A 251 -5.04 20.38 -28.21
N VAL A 252 -4.25 21.37 -28.62
CA VAL A 252 -4.65 22.35 -29.65
C VAL A 252 -4.85 21.67 -31.01
N ASP A 253 -3.98 20.70 -31.32
CA ASP A 253 -4.06 19.85 -32.49
C ASP A 253 -3.95 18.37 -32.05
N PRO A 254 -5.06 17.62 -32.03
CA PRO A 254 -5.06 16.20 -31.65
C PRO A 254 -4.25 15.31 -32.59
N SER A 255 -3.94 15.78 -33.80
CA SER A 255 -3.10 15.09 -34.79
C SER A 255 -1.61 15.39 -34.65
N ALA A 256 -1.24 16.37 -33.80
CA ALA A 256 0.15 16.69 -33.53
C ALA A 256 0.86 15.50 -32.88
N THR A 257 2.15 15.34 -33.19
CA THR A 257 2.97 14.22 -32.67
C THR A 257 3.61 14.53 -31.32
N LEU A 258 3.61 15.80 -30.90
CA LEU A 258 4.22 16.25 -29.65
C LEU A 258 3.27 16.02 -28.48
N GLY A 259 3.50 14.93 -27.75
CA GLY A 259 2.80 14.63 -26.49
C GLY A 259 3.38 15.39 -25.29
N ILE A 260 3.08 14.89 -24.09
CA ILE A 260 3.56 15.47 -22.84
C ILE A 260 5.12 15.51 -22.84
N PRO A 261 5.75 16.67 -22.57
CA PRO A 261 7.20 16.79 -22.61
C PRO A 261 7.86 15.89 -21.55
N ALA A 262 9.04 15.35 -21.89
CA ALA A 262 9.81 14.53 -20.96
C ALA A 262 10.35 15.35 -19.77
N LEU A 263 10.43 14.73 -18.60
CA LEU A 263 11.08 15.30 -17.43
C LEU A 263 12.60 15.14 -17.57
N GLU A 264 13.31 16.25 -17.60
CA GLU A 264 14.77 16.25 -17.65
C GLU A 264 15.35 15.53 -16.44
N ALA A 265 16.33 14.63 -16.65
CA ALA A 265 16.92 13.81 -15.59
C ALA A 265 15.86 13.12 -14.71
N ALA A 266 14.84 12.50 -15.34
CA ALA A 266 13.80 11.75 -14.64
C ALA A 266 14.40 10.56 -13.85
N PRO A 267 13.83 10.22 -12.67
CA PRO A 267 14.22 9.00 -11.97
C PRO A 267 13.81 7.75 -12.78
N GLN A 268 14.49 6.63 -12.52
CA GLN A 268 14.16 5.37 -13.16
C GLN A 268 12.75 4.92 -12.75
N ALA A 269 11.90 4.67 -13.74
CA ALA A 269 10.56 4.15 -13.49
C ALA A 269 10.59 2.69 -13.00
N PRO A 270 9.72 2.32 -12.03
CA PRO A 270 9.68 0.97 -11.50
C PRO A 270 9.01 0.01 -12.48
N HIS A 271 9.44 -1.25 -12.46
CA HIS A 271 8.66 -2.32 -13.10
C HIS A 271 7.49 -2.71 -12.20
N ILE A 272 6.26 -2.47 -12.65
CA ILE A 272 5.06 -2.68 -11.84
C ILE A 272 4.48 -4.08 -12.09
N TRP A 273 4.41 -4.87 -11.01
CA TRP A 273 3.72 -6.15 -10.96
C TRP A 273 2.35 -6.00 -10.27
N ILE A 274 1.37 -6.73 -10.79
CA ILE A 274 0.02 -6.86 -10.25
C ILE A 274 -0.09 -8.18 -9.53
N PHE A 275 -0.21 -8.10 -8.21
CA PHE A 275 -0.19 -9.25 -7.33
C PHE A 275 -1.61 -9.72 -6.98
N PRO A 276 -1.81 -11.03 -6.78
CA PRO A 276 -3.02 -11.51 -6.12
C PRO A 276 -3.03 -11.06 -4.65
N PRO A 277 -4.20 -10.76 -4.05
CA PRO A 277 -4.28 -10.19 -2.70
C PRO A 277 -4.16 -11.28 -1.61
N THR A 278 -3.04 -11.99 -1.63
CA THR A 278 -2.72 -13.15 -0.76
C THR A 278 -1.55 -12.83 0.18
N PRO A 279 -1.43 -13.52 1.34
CA PRO A 279 -0.30 -13.34 2.26
C PRO A 279 1.08 -13.53 1.61
N ALA A 280 1.16 -14.33 0.54
CA ALA A 280 2.40 -14.50 -0.22
C ALA A 280 2.85 -13.19 -0.88
N ALA A 281 1.92 -12.38 -1.39
CA ALA A 281 2.23 -11.06 -1.96
C ALA A 281 2.81 -10.11 -0.89
N ASP A 282 2.28 -10.16 0.34
CA ASP A 282 2.73 -9.33 1.47
C ASP A 282 4.19 -9.63 1.86
N SER A 283 4.68 -10.84 1.57
CA SER A 283 6.08 -11.21 1.79
C SER A 283 7.05 -10.74 0.70
N ILE A 284 6.53 -10.45 -0.51
CA ILE A 284 7.30 -10.01 -1.67
C ILE A 284 7.38 -8.48 -1.70
N ILE A 285 6.26 -7.79 -1.42
CA ILE A 285 6.18 -6.34 -1.45
C ILE A 285 6.72 -5.79 -0.12
N VAL A 286 7.80 -5.02 -0.18
CA VAL A 286 8.38 -4.43 1.04
C VAL A 286 7.49 -3.31 1.56
N ASN A 287 6.84 -3.53 2.71
CA ASN A 287 5.89 -2.62 3.37
C ASN A 287 4.76 -2.18 2.41
N PRO A 288 3.80 -3.07 2.10
CA PRO A 288 2.71 -2.73 1.20
C PRO A 288 1.72 -1.77 1.89
N ILE A 289 1.27 -0.79 1.14
CA ILE A 289 0.04 -0.02 1.37
C ILE A 289 -1.06 -0.73 0.58
N TYR A 290 -2.23 -0.89 1.18
CA TYR A 290 -3.34 -1.59 0.55
C TYR A 290 -4.32 -0.63 -0.14
N PRO A 291 -5.09 -1.12 -1.14
CA PRO A 291 -5.95 -0.27 -1.96
C PRO A 291 -6.91 0.67 -1.22
N PRO A 292 -7.50 0.33 -0.05
CA PRO A 292 -8.35 1.29 0.68
C PRO A 292 -7.67 2.62 1.02
N GLU A 293 -6.33 2.67 1.07
CA GLU A 293 -5.55 3.88 1.34
C GLU A 293 -5.06 4.58 0.05
N TYR A 294 -5.33 4.03 -1.13
CA TYR A 294 -4.89 4.64 -2.39
C TYR A 294 -5.73 5.87 -2.71
N LYS A 295 -5.07 6.86 -3.30
CA LYS A 295 -5.72 8.00 -3.95
C LYS A 295 -5.80 7.73 -5.45
N ASP A 296 -6.68 6.82 -5.83
CA ASP A 296 -6.88 6.37 -7.19
C ASP A 296 -8.34 6.46 -7.64
N PHE A 297 -8.51 6.76 -8.92
CA PHE A 297 -9.80 7.15 -9.50
C PHE A 297 -9.89 6.69 -10.96
N ILE A 298 -11.11 6.67 -11.48
CA ILE A 298 -11.36 6.63 -12.92
C ILE A 298 -11.62 8.06 -13.37
N LEU A 299 -10.76 8.57 -14.25
CA LEU A 299 -10.79 9.92 -14.78
C LEU A 299 -11.50 9.94 -16.13
N VAL A 300 -12.61 10.68 -16.20
CA VAL A 300 -13.45 10.82 -17.39
C VAL A 300 -13.32 12.23 -17.97
N PHE A 301 -12.97 12.31 -19.25
CA PHE A 301 -12.84 13.56 -20.00
C PHE A 301 -14.20 14.00 -20.55
N PRO A 302 -14.45 15.28 -20.88
CA PRO A 302 -15.72 15.73 -21.45
C PRO A 302 -16.15 14.95 -22.71
N ALA A 303 -17.45 14.76 -22.94
CA ALA A 303 -17.98 13.88 -24.00
C ALA A 303 -17.47 14.26 -25.40
N ASP A 304 -17.40 15.55 -25.67
CA ASP A 304 -17.03 16.06 -27.00
C ASP A 304 -15.51 16.18 -27.20
N SER A 305 -14.71 15.71 -26.23
CA SER A 305 -13.23 15.78 -26.32
C SER A 305 -12.63 14.71 -27.24
N GLY A 306 -13.32 13.58 -27.45
CA GLY A 306 -12.75 12.41 -28.12
C GLY A 306 -11.59 11.75 -27.36
N VAL A 307 -11.40 12.08 -26.07
CA VAL A 307 -10.34 11.54 -25.23
C VAL A 307 -10.90 10.43 -24.33
N SER A 308 -10.33 9.23 -24.44
CA SER A 308 -10.80 8.08 -23.67
C SER A 308 -10.49 8.22 -22.17
N PRO A 309 -11.35 7.70 -21.28
CA PRO A 309 -11.11 7.68 -19.84
C PRO A 309 -9.79 6.98 -19.42
N LEU A 310 -9.22 7.41 -18.30
CA LEU A 310 -8.00 6.84 -17.72
C LEU A 310 -8.22 6.36 -16.29
N TYR A 311 -7.48 5.35 -15.85
CA TYR A 311 -7.27 5.15 -14.42
C TYR A 311 -6.13 6.08 -13.98
N ILE A 312 -6.30 6.75 -12.84
CA ILE A 312 -5.30 7.64 -12.27
C ILE A 312 -4.98 7.22 -10.84
N VAL A 313 -3.69 7.25 -10.47
CA VAL A 313 -3.21 7.17 -9.09
C VAL A 313 -2.36 8.38 -8.77
N LEU A 314 -2.64 9.02 -7.64
CA LEU A 314 -1.96 10.22 -7.16
C LEU A 314 -1.04 9.86 -5.99
N ASN A 315 0.18 10.38 -6.00
CA ASN A 315 1.04 10.42 -4.82
C ASN A 315 1.67 11.80 -4.69
N LEU A 316 1.32 12.51 -3.61
CA LEU A 316 1.84 13.83 -3.29
C LEU A 316 2.69 13.78 -2.02
N PRO A 317 3.84 14.49 -1.98
CA PRO A 317 4.61 14.62 -0.76
C PRO A 317 3.75 15.22 0.36
N GLY A 318 3.75 14.53 1.51
CA GLY A 318 2.93 14.87 2.68
C GLY A 318 1.62 14.09 2.81
N ASP A 319 1.20 13.35 1.78
CA ASP A 319 -0.03 12.53 1.84
C ASP A 319 0.17 11.21 2.59
N HIS A 320 1.42 10.80 2.79
CA HIS A 320 1.77 9.82 3.81
C HIS A 320 2.08 10.55 5.11
N LYS A 321 1.08 10.68 6.00
CA LYS A 321 1.31 11.09 7.39
C LYS A 321 2.13 10.01 8.08
N TYR A 322 3.46 10.09 7.98
CA TYR A 322 4.30 9.38 8.93
C TYR A 322 4.01 9.93 10.31
N TYR A 323 3.62 9.05 11.21
CA TYR A 323 3.37 9.45 12.58
C TYR A 323 4.70 9.88 13.19
N LYS A 324 4.77 11.14 13.64
CA LYS A 324 5.95 11.66 14.33
C LYS A 324 6.14 10.84 15.60
N ALA A 325 7.34 10.30 15.77
CA ALA A 325 7.69 9.58 16.99
C ALA A 325 7.47 10.49 18.21
N PRO A 326 6.71 10.04 19.22
CA PRO A 326 6.49 10.84 20.41
C PRO A 326 7.82 11.06 21.16
N GLU A 327 7.88 12.13 21.95
CA GLU A 327 9.04 12.38 22.80
C GLU A 327 9.12 11.36 23.94
N LYS A 328 7.97 11.02 24.50
CA LYS A 328 7.78 10.04 25.57
C LYS A 328 6.66 9.08 25.20
N LEU A 329 6.81 7.82 25.57
CA LEU A 329 5.77 6.81 25.41
C LEU A 329 4.90 6.83 26.68
N ILE A 330 3.67 7.33 26.58
CA ILE A 330 2.80 7.56 27.75
C ILE A 330 2.47 6.24 28.44
N ALA A 331 2.17 5.21 27.68
CA ALA A 331 1.88 3.86 28.20
C ALA A 331 3.12 3.14 28.75
N PHE A 332 4.32 3.62 28.44
CA PHE A 332 5.59 3.00 28.81
C PHE A 332 6.50 4.02 29.52
N PRO A 333 6.11 4.49 30.72
CA PRO A 333 6.79 5.59 31.40
C PRO A 333 8.23 5.25 31.85
N ASP A 334 8.57 3.96 31.94
CA ASP A 334 9.91 3.46 32.27
C ASP A 334 10.81 3.28 31.03
N ALA A 335 10.31 3.56 29.83
CA ALA A 335 11.07 3.45 28.58
C ALA A 335 11.94 4.69 28.34
N VAL A 336 13.26 4.50 28.30
CA VAL A 336 14.25 5.57 28.07
C VAL A 336 14.81 5.48 26.66
N ARG A 337 15.00 6.62 25.99
CA ARG A 337 15.62 6.65 24.64
C ARG A 337 17.01 6.04 24.68
N THR A 338 17.33 5.25 23.66
CA THR A 338 18.62 4.57 23.53
C THR A 338 19.15 4.68 22.10
N ASP A 339 20.38 4.19 21.90
CA ASP A 339 21.01 4.16 20.59
C ASP A 339 20.17 3.36 19.62
N ARG A 340 20.01 3.95 18.45
CA ARG A 340 19.23 3.36 17.38
C ARG A 340 20.10 2.35 16.66
N LYS A 341 19.56 1.17 16.34
CA LYS A 341 20.31 0.11 15.65
C LYS A 341 19.60 -0.41 14.41
N THR A 342 18.27 -0.53 14.47
CA THR A 342 17.49 -1.02 13.33
C THR A 342 17.36 0.07 12.26
N ARG A 343 17.76 -0.24 11.03
CA ARG A 343 17.51 0.63 9.88
C ARG A 343 16.01 0.69 9.57
N VAL A 344 15.54 1.87 9.22
CA VAL A 344 14.21 2.01 8.61
C VAL A 344 14.26 1.24 7.28
N LYS A 345 13.28 0.36 7.05
CA LYS A 345 13.23 -0.42 5.80
C LYS A 345 13.02 0.55 4.64
N GLY A 346 13.96 0.59 3.69
CA GLY A 346 13.93 1.52 2.55
C GLY A 346 14.48 2.93 2.85
N GLY A 347 15.23 3.13 3.93
CA GLY A 347 15.87 4.42 4.23
C GLY A 347 17.25 4.30 4.88
N GLY A 348 18.01 5.40 4.87
CA GLY A 348 19.32 5.50 5.54
C GLY A 348 19.24 5.81 7.04
N ALA A 349 18.05 6.15 7.55
CA ALA A 349 17.84 6.50 8.95
C ALA A 349 17.63 5.26 9.83
N LEU A 350 17.96 5.39 11.11
CA LEU A 350 17.70 4.37 12.12
C LEU A 350 16.37 4.66 12.86
N ARG A 351 15.61 3.60 13.15
CA ARG A 351 14.34 3.65 13.89
C ARG A 351 14.55 4.28 15.26
N LYS A 352 13.61 5.10 15.72
CA LYS A 352 13.64 5.63 17.09
C LYS A 352 13.45 4.46 18.04
N ARG A 353 14.32 4.38 19.06
CA ARG A 353 14.39 3.24 19.97
C ARG A 353 14.37 3.70 21.42
N TRP A 354 13.67 2.95 22.26
CA TRP A 354 13.69 3.05 23.72
C TRP A 354 13.98 1.68 24.33
N LYS A 355 14.41 1.69 25.58
CA LYS A 355 14.62 0.50 26.39
C LYS A 355 14.03 0.69 27.78
N THR A 356 13.28 -0.29 28.26
CA THR A 356 12.76 -0.29 29.65
C THR A 356 13.82 -0.77 30.63
N LEU A 357 13.58 -0.58 31.93
CA LEU A 357 14.43 -1.11 33.00
C LEU A 357 14.56 -2.64 32.94
N LYS A 358 13.53 -3.34 32.45
CA LYS A 358 13.54 -4.81 32.27
C LYS A 358 14.30 -5.25 31.02
N GLY A 359 14.87 -4.32 30.26
CA GLY A 359 15.61 -4.58 29.03
C GLY A 359 14.71 -4.87 27.82
N THR A 360 13.41 -4.54 27.89
CA THR A 360 12.51 -4.63 26.74
C THR A 360 12.83 -3.48 25.79
N ILE A 361 12.91 -3.77 24.50
CA ILE A 361 13.25 -2.82 23.44
C ILE A 361 11.96 -2.40 22.76
N LEU A 362 11.83 -1.10 22.51
CA LEU A 362 10.67 -0.51 21.87
C LEU A 362 11.17 0.28 20.66
N GLU A 363 10.63 0.00 19.48
CA GLU A 363 10.95 0.74 18.27
C GLU A 363 9.71 1.41 17.70
N TRP A 364 9.85 2.66 17.27
CA TRP A 364 8.75 3.39 16.64
C TRP A 364 8.52 2.88 15.22
N ASP A 365 7.27 2.52 14.93
CA ASP A 365 6.80 2.35 13.57
C ASP A 365 6.13 3.64 13.10
N SER A 366 6.86 4.42 12.30
CA SER A 366 6.36 5.67 11.75
C SER A 366 5.26 5.49 10.71
N GLN A 367 5.08 4.29 10.16
CA GLN A 367 4.02 4.02 9.18
C GLN A 367 2.66 3.87 9.90
N HIS A 368 2.66 3.18 11.04
CA HIS A 368 1.42 2.85 11.74
C HIS A 368 1.16 3.73 12.97
N GLY A 369 2.16 4.51 13.42
CA GLY A 369 2.02 5.31 14.64
C GLY A 369 2.02 4.48 15.91
N THR A 370 2.63 3.31 15.86
CA THR A 370 2.63 2.31 16.92
C THR A 370 4.04 1.97 17.38
N VAL A 371 4.12 1.19 18.45
CA VAL A 371 5.37 0.73 19.05
C VAL A 371 5.52 -0.76 18.85
N GLU A 372 6.60 -1.15 18.19
CA GLU A 372 7.00 -2.54 18.04
C GLU A 372 7.86 -2.93 19.25
N MET A 373 7.40 -3.91 20.03
CA MET A 373 8.11 -4.34 21.24
C MET A 373 8.92 -5.61 21.00
N TYR A 374 10.09 -5.68 21.61
CA TYR A 374 10.99 -6.83 21.54
C TYR A 374 11.54 -7.15 22.93
N ASN A 375 11.74 -8.43 23.23
CA ASN A 375 12.36 -8.82 24.49
C ASN A 375 13.87 -8.46 24.51
N LYS A 376 14.52 -8.68 25.65
CA LYS A 376 15.97 -8.42 25.83
C LYS A 376 16.90 -9.21 24.91
N ARG A 377 16.38 -10.21 24.19
CA ARG A 377 17.10 -11.01 23.17
C ARG A 377 16.75 -10.57 21.75
N GLY A 378 15.95 -9.52 21.60
CA GLY A 378 15.58 -8.95 20.32
C GLY A 378 14.43 -9.69 19.62
N LEU A 379 13.73 -10.62 20.29
CA LEU A 379 12.59 -11.31 19.68
C LEU A 379 11.31 -10.48 19.82
N HIS A 380 10.52 -10.43 18.74
CA HIS A 380 9.31 -9.63 18.67
C HIS A 380 8.22 -10.11 19.65
N LEU A 381 7.57 -9.16 20.32
CA LEU A 381 6.52 -9.38 21.31
C LEU A 381 5.14 -8.92 20.82
N GLY A 382 5.11 -8.08 19.78
CA GLY A 382 3.89 -7.55 19.19
C GLY A 382 3.96 -6.05 18.95
N GLU A 383 2.88 -5.54 18.36
CA GLU A 383 2.65 -4.13 18.11
C GLU A 383 1.71 -3.56 19.17
N TYR A 384 2.00 -2.36 19.67
CA TYR A 384 1.30 -1.73 20.79
C TYR A 384 1.00 -0.26 20.53
N ASP A 385 -0.12 0.22 21.08
CA ASP A 385 -0.46 1.64 21.09
C ASP A 385 0.46 2.42 22.05
N PRO A 386 1.07 3.55 21.64
CA PRO A 386 2.02 4.31 22.46
C PRO A 386 1.37 5.06 23.64
N THR A 387 0.06 5.26 23.60
CA THR A 387 -0.72 6.05 24.56
C THR A 387 -1.46 5.17 25.55
N THR A 388 -2.14 4.12 25.07
CA THR A 388 -2.93 3.21 25.90
C THR A 388 -2.15 1.97 26.34
N GLY A 389 -1.15 1.55 25.56
CA GLY A 389 -0.39 0.33 25.80
C GLY A 389 -1.13 -0.94 25.38
N GLU A 390 -2.29 -0.81 24.72
CA GLU A 390 -3.04 -1.94 24.19
C GLU A 390 -2.27 -2.62 23.06
N GLN A 391 -2.30 -3.95 23.05
CA GLN A 391 -1.67 -4.73 21.99
C GLN A 391 -2.56 -4.73 20.74
N THR A 392 -2.08 -4.14 19.65
CA THR A 392 -2.80 -4.06 18.37
C THR A 392 -2.51 -5.29 17.49
N LYS A 393 -1.33 -5.91 17.63
CA LYS A 393 -0.98 -7.15 16.90
C LYS A 393 -0.19 -8.13 17.79
N PRO A 394 -0.38 -9.45 17.60
CA PRO A 394 0.35 -10.46 18.34
C PRO A 394 1.83 -10.52 17.94
N ALA A 395 2.63 -11.24 18.74
CA ALA A 395 4.03 -11.50 18.45
C ALA A 395 4.22 -12.24 17.11
N ASP A 396 5.22 -11.80 16.35
CA ASP A 396 5.63 -12.41 15.09
C ASP A 396 7.01 -13.04 15.24
N LYS A 397 7.06 -14.37 15.23
CA LYS A 397 8.29 -15.15 15.45
C LYS A 397 9.34 -14.97 14.36
N THR A 398 8.96 -14.42 13.20
CA THR A 398 9.89 -14.13 12.10
C THR A 398 10.61 -12.80 12.27
N ARG A 399 10.17 -11.95 13.21
CA ARG A 399 10.72 -10.62 13.43
C ARG A 399 11.67 -10.61 14.62
N SER A 400 12.86 -10.05 14.40
CA SER A 400 13.84 -9.82 15.45
C SER A 400 14.68 -8.57 15.18
N VAL A 401 15.23 -7.99 16.24
CA VAL A 401 16.14 -6.85 16.18
C VAL A 401 17.42 -7.14 16.95
N GLU A 402 18.47 -6.38 16.66
CA GLU A 402 19.69 -6.42 17.48
C GLU A 402 19.39 -5.84 18.88
N PRO A 403 19.70 -6.56 19.98
CA PRO A 403 19.38 -6.14 21.36
C PRO A 403 20.04 -4.86 21.90
#